data_AF-A0A1G9HPM4-F1
#
_entry.id   AF-A0A1G9HPM4-F1
#
_cell.length_a   1.000
_cell.length_b   1.000
_cell.length_c   1.000
_cell.angle_alpha   90.00
_cell.angle_beta   90.00
_cell.angle_gamma   90.00
#
_symmetry.space_group_name_H-M   'P 1'
#
loop_
_entity.id
_entity.type
_entity.pdbx_description
1 polymer ?
#
loop_
_entity_poly.entity_id
_entity_poly.type
_entity_poly.pdbx_seq_one_letter_code
_entity_poly.pdbx_strand_id
1 'polypeptide(L)'
;MKCKAGAYAGPDAVKLVKWTSTGEWDGETAPATLVAQATGIGPTTLKDHRGGRCSCHKKVETQPRELKILIIDIERLPGWVAFEKSGINLSGPFWDLSGWKWLIKHRLSPDAVTRWPRTICAAWRFLGDSGTEFASEWGDGPEGLMRRTWEAYDAADIVVGHNLARFDTKHLNTGWRDAGFMPPSPYKTIDTLSVARRHFGDESKTLDALTRRLGLASKTDKYDAAVAQAACDGDVEAQKRIHGYNVGDIDATEALYLAELPWINGHPHVTPDAGNARAACPRCGSRNVERNGTWSPGVFVYAVYRCTDCGGNYRTTYETRGPSVRAL
;
A
#
# COMPACT_ATOMS: atom_id res chain seq x y z
N MET A 1 45.57 -5.30 27.64
CA MET A 1 45.34 -6.61 26.99
C MET A 1 44.30 -6.43 25.89
N LYS A 2 44.61 -6.85 24.66
CA LYS A 2 43.79 -6.68 23.45
C LYS A 2 42.59 -7.65 23.48
N CYS A 3 41.36 -7.15 23.40
CA CYS A 3 40.20 -7.98 23.07
C CYS A 3 39.97 -7.96 21.56
N LYS A 4 40.11 -9.14 20.93
CA LYS A 4 39.79 -9.38 19.53
C LYS A 4 38.27 -9.33 19.34
N ALA A 5 37.81 -8.59 18.34
CA ALA A 5 36.44 -8.66 17.85
C ALA A 5 36.23 -10.02 17.17
N GLY A 6 35.42 -10.89 17.76
CA GLY A 6 34.92 -12.09 17.10
C GLY A 6 33.73 -11.71 16.23
N ALA A 7 33.86 -11.94 14.92
CA ALA A 7 32.77 -11.81 13.96
C ALA A 7 31.68 -12.84 14.29
N TYR A 8 30.42 -12.38 14.39
CA TYR A 8 29.27 -13.25 14.51
C TYR A 8 28.84 -13.66 13.09
N ALA A 9 28.99 -14.93 12.75
CA ALA A 9 28.37 -15.52 11.56
C ALA A 9 26.88 -15.73 11.88
N GLY A 10 26.01 -15.05 11.14
CA GLY A 10 24.57 -15.31 11.18
C GLY A 10 24.26 -16.73 10.67
N PRO A 11 23.08 -17.28 11.02
CA PRO A 11 22.68 -18.62 10.60
C PRO A 11 22.70 -18.75 9.09
N ASP A 12 23.22 -19.89 8.61
CA ASP A 12 23.42 -20.21 7.21
C ASP A 12 22.21 -19.84 6.35
N ALA A 13 22.49 -19.04 5.32
CA ALA A 13 21.53 -18.69 4.28
C ALA A 13 20.88 -19.98 3.75
N VAL A 14 19.56 -20.04 3.82
CA VAL A 14 18.79 -20.96 2.98
C VAL A 14 19.15 -20.60 1.54
N LYS A 15 19.96 -21.44 0.89
CA LYS A 15 20.24 -21.33 -0.54
C LYS A 15 18.93 -21.55 -1.28
N LEU A 16 18.25 -20.46 -1.60
CA LEU A 16 17.15 -20.49 -2.55
C LEU A 16 17.73 -20.85 -3.92
N VAL A 17 17.19 -21.92 -4.49
CA VAL A 17 17.54 -22.47 -5.79
C VAL A 17 17.33 -21.37 -6.84
N LYS A 18 18.42 -20.92 -7.48
CA LYS A 18 18.35 -20.11 -8.70
C LYS A 18 17.72 -20.96 -9.79
N TRP A 19 16.57 -20.53 -10.30
CA TRP A 19 16.02 -21.04 -11.56
C TRP A 19 16.96 -20.58 -12.68
N THR A 20 17.68 -21.51 -13.30
CA THR A 20 18.48 -21.24 -14.50
C THR A 20 17.69 -21.67 -15.73
N SER A 21 17.81 -20.90 -16.80
CA SER A 21 16.96 -20.89 -18.00
C SER A 21 17.18 -22.07 -18.96
N THR A 22 17.47 -23.26 -18.45
CA THR A 22 17.60 -24.47 -19.27
C THR A 22 16.89 -25.60 -18.54
N GLY A 23 15.66 -25.88 -18.97
CA GLY A 23 14.84 -26.92 -18.40
C GLY A 23 15.43 -28.31 -18.65
N GLU A 24 15.68 -29.03 -17.56
CA GLU A 24 15.66 -30.48 -17.47
C GLU A 24 15.46 -30.84 -15.99
N TRP A 25 14.46 -31.68 -15.70
CA TRP A 25 14.09 -32.14 -14.35
C TRP A 25 14.37 -33.63 -14.28
N ASP A 26 15.41 -34.03 -13.57
CA ASP A 26 15.74 -35.41 -13.24
C ASP A 26 15.12 -35.76 -11.89
N GLY A 27 13.98 -36.44 -11.95
CA GLY A 27 13.25 -36.84 -10.75
C GLY A 27 13.99 -37.91 -9.97
N GLU A 28 14.21 -37.68 -8.67
CA GLU A 28 14.28 -38.74 -7.66
C GLU A 28 14.07 -38.21 -6.24
N THR A 29 13.05 -38.76 -5.57
CA THR A 29 12.85 -38.88 -4.11
C THR A 29 12.59 -37.63 -3.26
N ALA A 30 11.33 -37.46 -2.85
CA ALA A 30 10.97 -36.74 -1.64
C ALA A 30 10.96 -37.70 -0.44
N PRO A 31 11.47 -37.34 0.76
CA PRO A 31 11.10 -38.00 1.99
C PRO A 31 10.10 -37.17 2.81
N ALA A 32 9.25 -37.93 3.49
CA ALA A 32 8.13 -37.52 4.29
C ALA A 32 8.51 -37.00 5.69
N THR A 33 7.51 -36.42 6.36
CA THR A 33 7.33 -36.32 7.82
C THR A 33 8.31 -35.47 8.65
N LEU A 34 7.79 -34.37 9.21
CA LEU A 34 8.34 -33.72 10.39
C LEU A 34 7.34 -33.88 11.54
N VAL A 35 7.55 -34.95 12.31
CA VAL A 35 6.98 -35.17 13.64
C VAL A 35 7.91 -34.52 14.66
N ALA A 36 7.32 -33.79 15.61
CA ALA A 36 8.01 -33.21 16.75
C ALA A 36 8.62 -34.29 17.66
N GLN A 37 9.91 -34.16 18.00
CA GLN A 37 10.45 -34.69 19.25
C GLN A 37 11.53 -33.75 19.80
N ALA A 38 11.27 -33.25 21.01
CA ALA A 38 12.23 -32.65 21.91
C ALA A 38 12.83 -33.74 22.80
N THR A 39 14.15 -33.81 22.92
CA THR A 39 14.84 -34.35 24.12
C THR A 39 16.30 -33.88 24.19
N GLY A 40 16.65 -33.31 25.35
CA GLY A 40 17.87 -33.69 26.07
C GLY A 40 19.08 -32.75 26.02
N ILE A 41 19.14 -31.74 26.91
CA ILE A 41 20.36 -31.42 27.68
C ILE A 41 19.96 -31.10 29.13
N GLY A 42 20.58 -31.79 30.07
CA GLY A 42 20.24 -31.87 31.50
C GLY A 42 20.65 -30.66 32.37
N PRO A 43 20.43 -30.75 33.70
CA PRO A 43 20.37 -29.60 34.60
C PRO A 43 21.76 -29.12 34.99
N THR A 44 22.12 -27.90 34.61
CA THR A 44 23.26 -27.18 35.20
C THR A 44 22.76 -26.33 36.35
N THR A 45 23.35 -26.59 37.52
CA THR A 45 23.12 -25.97 38.82
C THR A 45 23.05 -24.43 38.75
N LEU A 46 21.87 -23.88 39.04
CA LEU A 46 21.67 -22.46 39.32
C LEU A 46 22.31 -22.13 40.67
N LYS A 47 23.51 -21.52 40.63
CA LYS A 47 24.03 -20.77 41.77
C LYS A 47 23.38 -19.38 41.75
N ASP A 48 22.59 -19.13 42.80
CA ASP A 48 22.04 -17.82 43.17
C ASP A 48 23.17 -16.80 43.36
N HIS A 49 23.35 -15.93 42.35
CA HIS A 49 24.06 -14.67 42.50
C HIS A 49 23.06 -13.52 42.43
N ARG A 50 22.40 -13.28 43.57
CA ARG A 50 21.81 -11.98 43.91
C ARG A 50 22.87 -10.87 43.74
N GLY A 51 22.58 -9.91 42.86
CA GLY A 51 23.20 -8.58 42.86
C GLY A 51 24.04 -8.23 41.64
N GLY A 52 23.39 -7.73 40.58
CA GLY A 52 24.08 -7.09 39.45
C GLY A 52 23.10 -6.70 38.34
N ARG A 53 22.59 -5.46 38.36
CA ARG A 53 21.84 -4.90 37.23
C ARG A 53 22.79 -4.78 36.03
N CYS A 54 22.65 -5.67 35.06
CA CYS A 54 23.32 -5.56 33.77
C CYS A 54 22.67 -4.43 32.97
N SER A 55 23.19 -3.20 33.11
CA SER A 55 22.77 -2.03 32.32
C SER A 55 23.63 -1.90 31.07
N CYS A 56 23.33 -2.68 30.04
CA CYS A 56 23.91 -2.48 28.70
C CYS A 56 22.86 -2.61 27.60
N HIS A 57 21.68 -2.01 27.79
CA HIS A 57 20.88 -1.59 26.64
C HIS A 57 21.38 -0.20 26.25
N LYS A 58 22.27 -0.14 25.24
CA LYS A 58 22.50 1.12 24.53
C LYS A 58 21.14 1.54 24.00
N LYS A 59 20.57 2.63 24.54
CA LYS A 59 19.43 3.29 23.92
C LYS A 59 19.91 3.71 22.53
N VAL A 60 19.48 3.00 21.50
CA VAL A 60 19.54 3.54 20.15
C VAL A 60 18.52 4.68 20.17
N GLU A 61 18.99 5.92 20.25
CA GLU A 61 18.15 7.09 20.03
C GLU A 61 17.73 7.07 18.57
N THR A 62 16.65 6.35 18.26
CA THR A 62 15.96 6.49 16.99
C THR A 62 15.22 7.81 17.03
N GLN A 63 15.81 8.85 16.45
CA GLN A 63 15.09 10.07 16.13
C GLN A 63 13.85 9.68 15.32
N PRO A 64 12.64 10.17 15.66
CA PRO A 64 11.45 9.83 14.88
C PRO A 64 11.64 10.37 13.47
N ARG A 65 11.71 9.46 12.49
CA ARG A 65 11.72 9.82 11.07
C ARG A 65 10.34 10.32 10.68
N GLU A 66 10.31 11.36 9.85
CA GLU A 66 9.10 11.86 9.22
C GLU A 66 8.48 10.76 8.35
N LEU A 67 7.16 10.59 8.43
CA LEU A 67 6.45 9.58 7.63
C LEU A 67 6.28 10.08 6.20
N LYS A 68 6.57 9.21 5.23
CA LYS A 68 6.37 9.49 3.81
C LYS A 68 5.01 8.98 3.35
N ILE A 69 4.19 9.89 2.82
CA ILE A 69 2.85 9.59 2.31
C ILE A 69 2.90 9.61 0.79
N LEU A 70 2.82 8.44 0.17
CA LEU A 70 2.78 8.27 -1.28
C LEU A 70 1.34 8.33 -1.76
N ILE A 71 1.07 9.14 -2.78
CA ILE A 71 -0.19 9.16 -3.52
C ILE A 71 0.11 8.56 -4.88
N ILE A 72 -0.61 7.53 -5.30
CA ILE A 72 -0.31 6.79 -6.52
C ILE A 72 -1.60 6.35 -7.23
N ASP A 73 -1.52 6.34 -8.55
CA ASP A 73 -2.56 5.87 -9.46
C ASP A 73 -1.90 5.16 -10.66
N ILE A 74 -2.54 4.10 -11.17
CA ILE A 74 -2.06 3.34 -12.33
C ILE A 74 -3.09 3.29 -13.45
N GLU A 75 -2.59 3.21 -14.68
CA GLU A 75 -3.41 2.85 -15.83
C GLU A 75 -3.04 1.50 -16.41
N ARG A 76 -4.06 0.82 -16.95
CA ARG A 76 -3.95 -0.56 -17.45
C ARG A 76 -4.52 -0.69 -18.85
N LEU A 77 -4.15 -1.76 -19.53
CA LEU A 77 -4.82 -2.21 -20.75
C LEU A 77 -5.49 -3.57 -20.51
N PRO A 78 -6.62 -3.84 -21.18
CA PRO A 78 -7.21 -5.16 -21.16
C PRO A 78 -6.29 -6.16 -21.86
N GLY A 79 -6.44 -7.42 -21.48
CA GLY A 79 -5.86 -8.52 -22.22
C GLY A 79 -6.60 -8.75 -23.54
N TRP A 80 -6.14 -9.72 -24.31
CA TRP A 80 -6.76 -10.16 -25.54
C TRP A 80 -7.02 -11.67 -25.52
N VAL A 81 -8.19 -12.07 -25.99
CA VAL A 81 -8.55 -13.48 -26.21
C VAL A 81 -8.81 -13.73 -27.69
N ALA A 82 -8.53 -14.96 -28.13
CA ALA A 82 -8.90 -15.45 -29.44
C ALA A 82 -9.19 -16.96 -29.36
N PHE A 83 -10.37 -17.39 -29.82
CA PHE A 83 -10.74 -18.80 -29.87
C PHE A 83 -11.86 -19.05 -30.88
N GLU A 84 -11.95 -20.31 -31.33
CA GLU A 84 -13.06 -20.78 -32.15
C GLU A 84 -14.13 -21.43 -31.26
N LYS A 85 -15.41 -21.12 -31.52
CA LYS A 85 -16.54 -21.79 -30.88
C LYS A 85 -17.65 -22.03 -31.89
N SER A 86 -18.01 -23.30 -32.09
CA SER A 86 -19.10 -23.69 -32.99
C SER A 86 -18.90 -23.16 -34.43
N GLY A 87 -17.66 -23.17 -34.94
CA GLY A 87 -17.32 -22.65 -36.26
C GLY A 87 -17.23 -21.12 -36.36
N ILE A 88 -17.34 -20.40 -35.24
CA ILE A 88 -17.23 -18.93 -35.19
C ILE A 88 -15.93 -18.55 -34.49
N ASN A 89 -15.09 -17.76 -35.17
CA ASN A 89 -13.91 -17.15 -34.58
C ASN A 89 -14.32 -15.91 -33.77
N LEU A 90 -13.99 -15.93 -32.49
CA LEU A 90 -14.23 -14.81 -31.59
C LEU A 90 -12.90 -14.27 -31.08
N SER A 91 -12.73 -12.96 -31.12
CA SER A 91 -11.56 -12.30 -30.54
C SER A 91 -11.92 -10.91 -30.01
N GLY A 92 -11.18 -10.45 -29.00
CA GLY A 92 -11.40 -9.13 -28.44
C GLY A 92 -10.82 -8.93 -27.04
N PRO A 93 -11.04 -7.75 -26.44
CA PRO A 93 -10.46 -7.38 -25.16
C PRO A 93 -11.19 -8.04 -23.98
N PHE A 94 -10.46 -8.30 -22.89
CA PHE A 94 -11.03 -8.76 -21.63
C PHE A 94 -10.27 -8.21 -20.42
N TRP A 95 -10.96 -8.00 -19.30
CA TRP A 95 -10.36 -7.61 -18.01
C TRP A 95 -10.20 -8.79 -17.06
N ASP A 96 -11.18 -9.69 -17.06
CA ASP A 96 -11.16 -10.91 -16.29
C ASP A 96 -11.81 -12.04 -17.09
N LEU A 97 -11.49 -13.28 -16.73
CA LEU A 97 -11.98 -14.44 -17.48
C LEU A 97 -13.51 -14.60 -17.45
N SER A 98 -14.22 -13.90 -16.57
CA SER A 98 -15.70 -13.86 -16.54
C SER A 98 -16.27 -12.73 -17.40
N GLY A 99 -15.45 -11.83 -17.97
CA GLY A 99 -15.89 -10.66 -18.72
C GLY A 99 -16.79 -11.00 -19.91
N TRP A 100 -16.63 -12.19 -20.50
CA TRP A 100 -17.43 -12.66 -21.62
C TRP A 100 -18.50 -13.68 -21.21
N LYS A 101 -18.66 -13.97 -19.91
CA LYS A 101 -19.53 -15.05 -19.41
C LYS A 101 -20.96 -14.95 -19.94
N TRP A 102 -21.51 -13.75 -20.08
CA TRP A 102 -22.88 -13.56 -20.58
C TRP A 102 -23.00 -13.76 -22.09
N LEU A 103 -21.94 -13.40 -22.83
CA LEU A 103 -21.85 -13.54 -24.28
C LEU A 103 -21.68 -15.02 -24.68
N ILE A 104 -20.74 -15.73 -24.04
CA ILE A 104 -20.38 -17.12 -24.43
C ILE A 104 -20.93 -18.19 -23.48
N LYS A 105 -21.71 -17.80 -22.47
CA LYS A 105 -22.35 -18.64 -21.42
C LYS A 105 -21.39 -19.38 -20.47
N HIS A 106 -20.08 -19.19 -20.60
CA HIS A 106 -19.05 -19.82 -19.77
C HIS A 106 -17.91 -18.84 -19.50
N ARG A 107 -17.07 -19.16 -18.51
CA ARG A 107 -15.83 -18.43 -18.24
C ARG A 107 -14.82 -18.69 -19.38
N LEU A 108 -14.08 -17.67 -19.79
CA LEU A 108 -12.96 -17.80 -20.73
C LEU A 108 -11.93 -18.78 -20.17
N SER A 109 -11.43 -19.68 -21.03
CA SER A 109 -10.29 -20.53 -20.69
C SER A 109 -9.02 -19.67 -20.65
N PRO A 110 -8.12 -19.86 -19.65
CA PRO A 110 -6.79 -19.26 -19.69
C PRO A 110 -6.03 -19.57 -20.99
N ASP A 111 -6.23 -20.73 -21.58
CA ASP A 111 -5.55 -21.15 -22.82
C ASP A 111 -5.98 -20.34 -24.06
N ALA A 112 -7.14 -19.68 -23.99
CA ALA A 112 -7.63 -18.81 -25.07
C ALA A 112 -7.05 -17.39 -24.98
N VAL A 113 -6.28 -17.09 -23.95
CA VAL A 113 -5.67 -15.77 -23.74
C VAL A 113 -4.40 -15.67 -24.57
N THR A 114 -4.39 -14.72 -25.51
CA THR A 114 -3.20 -14.42 -26.32
C THR A 114 -2.34 -13.33 -25.67
N ARG A 115 -2.95 -12.46 -24.87
CA ARG A 115 -2.27 -11.42 -24.10
C ARG A 115 -2.99 -11.16 -22.79
N TRP A 116 -2.28 -11.14 -21.66
CA TRP A 116 -2.89 -10.83 -20.37
C TRP A 116 -3.05 -9.31 -20.14
N PRO A 117 -4.04 -8.87 -19.34
CA PRO A 117 -4.16 -7.47 -18.94
C PRO A 117 -2.92 -7.02 -18.15
N ARG A 118 -2.42 -5.82 -18.44
CA ARG A 118 -1.16 -5.32 -17.86
C ARG A 118 -1.26 -3.85 -17.45
N THR A 119 -0.38 -3.44 -16.53
CA THR A 119 -0.17 -2.03 -16.16
C THR A 119 0.71 -1.38 -17.20
N ILE A 120 0.31 -0.19 -17.67
CA ILE A 120 0.96 0.49 -18.79
C ILE A 120 1.68 1.76 -18.36
N CYS A 121 1.21 2.39 -17.28
CA CYS A 121 1.86 3.53 -16.66
C CYS A 121 1.34 3.73 -15.23
N ALA A 122 2.04 4.57 -14.49
CA ALA A 122 1.67 5.02 -13.16
C ALA A 122 2.16 6.45 -12.96
N ALA A 123 1.40 7.25 -12.23
CA ALA A 123 1.89 8.50 -11.67
C ALA A 123 1.88 8.43 -10.15
N TRP A 124 2.77 9.17 -9.50
CA TRP A 124 2.77 9.27 -8.06
C TRP A 124 3.42 10.57 -7.56
N ARG A 125 3.11 10.93 -6.32
CA ARG A 125 3.68 12.08 -5.63
C ARG A 125 3.77 11.77 -4.14
N PHE A 126 4.86 12.16 -3.48
CA PHE A 126 4.86 12.20 -2.02
C PHE A 126 4.20 13.50 -1.55
N LEU A 127 3.31 13.40 -0.57
CA LEU A 127 2.61 14.56 -0.03
C LEU A 127 3.61 15.64 0.41
N GLY A 128 3.45 16.86 -0.12
CA GLY A 128 4.35 17.99 0.13
C GLY A 128 5.37 18.24 -1.00
N ASP A 129 5.59 17.26 -1.89
CA ASP A 129 6.40 17.47 -3.09
C ASP A 129 5.63 18.30 -4.12
N SER A 130 6.34 19.16 -4.85
CA SER A 130 5.73 19.99 -5.91
C SER A 130 5.56 19.27 -7.25
N GLY A 131 6.19 18.10 -7.42
CA GLY A 131 6.25 17.37 -8.69
C GLY A 131 5.51 16.04 -8.63
N THR A 132 4.83 15.68 -9.72
CA THR A 132 4.34 14.31 -9.93
C THR A 132 5.35 13.54 -10.76
N GLU A 133 5.79 12.41 -10.23
CA GLU A 133 6.57 11.42 -10.95
C GLU A 133 5.66 10.61 -11.87
N PHE A 134 6.20 10.18 -13.01
CA PHE A 134 5.50 9.33 -13.96
C PHE A 134 6.44 8.29 -14.54
N ALA A 135 5.95 7.05 -14.66
CA ALA A 135 6.62 5.98 -15.38
C ALA A 135 5.64 5.30 -16.32
N SER A 136 6.12 4.80 -17.46
CA SER A 136 5.30 4.09 -18.45
C SER A 136 6.05 2.97 -19.15
N GLU A 137 5.30 2.07 -19.77
CA GLU A 137 5.86 1.00 -20.59
C GLU A 137 6.58 1.52 -21.84
N TRP A 138 6.11 2.63 -22.43
CA TRP A 138 6.74 3.22 -23.61
C TRP A 138 7.96 4.10 -23.27
N GLY A 139 8.04 4.65 -22.07
CA GLY A 139 9.15 5.49 -21.62
C GLY A 139 10.24 4.71 -20.90
N ASP A 140 9.84 3.88 -19.92
CA ASP A 140 10.74 3.17 -19.01
C ASP A 140 10.88 1.68 -19.35
N GLY A 141 10.05 1.16 -20.26
CA GLY A 141 9.87 -0.27 -20.46
C GLY A 141 9.04 -0.91 -19.34
N PRO A 142 8.50 -2.13 -19.56
CA PRO A 142 7.71 -2.83 -18.54
C PRO A 142 8.47 -3.03 -17.21
N GLU A 143 9.74 -3.41 -17.27
CA GLU A 143 10.58 -3.64 -16.08
C GLU A 143 10.92 -2.33 -15.36
N GLY A 144 11.21 -1.25 -16.09
CA GLY A 144 11.49 0.06 -15.51
C GLY A 144 10.27 0.64 -14.80
N LEU A 145 9.09 0.50 -15.38
CA LEU A 145 7.82 0.85 -14.73
C LEU A 145 7.62 0.07 -13.42
N MET A 146 7.82 -1.25 -13.43
CA MET A 146 7.68 -2.06 -12.22
C MET A 146 8.72 -1.68 -11.16
N ARG A 147 9.98 -1.42 -11.55
CA ARG A 147 11.04 -0.98 -10.64
C ARG A 147 10.71 0.34 -9.97
N ARG A 148 10.36 1.38 -10.73
CA ARG A 148 10.11 2.72 -10.19
C ARG A 148 8.89 2.75 -9.27
N THR A 149 7.83 2.03 -9.61
CA THR A 149 6.65 1.90 -8.73
C THR A 149 6.98 1.12 -7.46
N TRP A 150 7.80 0.07 -7.56
CA TRP A 150 8.27 -0.67 -6.39
C TRP A 150 9.10 0.21 -5.45
N GLU A 151 10.05 0.98 -5.98
CA GLU A 151 10.90 1.91 -5.23
C GLU A 151 10.08 2.99 -4.53
N ALA A 152 9.05 3.52 -5.20
CA ALA A 152 8.12 4.47 -4.59
C ALA A 152 7.39 3.85 -3.39
N TYR A 153 6.86 2.63 -3.53
CA TYR A 153 6.21 1.91 -2.44
C TYR A 153 7.17 1.54 -1.30
N ASP A 154 8.40 1.12 -1.61
CA ASP A 154 9.41 0.74 -0.62
C ASP A 154 9.86 1.94 0.23
N ALA A 155 9.85 3.14 -0.36
CA ALA A 155 10.13 4.38 0.35
C ALA A 155 8.94 4.91 1.18
N ALA A 156 7.72 4.38 1.00
CA ALA A 156 6.51 4.91 1.60
C ALA A 156 6.18 4.29 2.96
N ASP A 157 5.66 5.10 3.88
CA ASP A 157 5.07 4.64 5.14
C ASP A 157 3.56 4.51 5.04
N ILE A 158 2.96 5.37 4.21
CA ILE A 158 1.54 5.42 3.93
C ILE A 158 1.38 5.49 2.42
N VAL A 159 0.48 4.69 1.86
CA VAL A 159 0.11 4.76 0.46
C VAL A 159 -1.38 5.09 0.35
N VAL A 160 -1.65 6.14 -0.39
CA VAL A 160 -2.95 6.75 -0.60
C VAL A 160 -3.36 6.57 -2.06
N GLY A 161 -4.62 6.22 -2.29
CA GLY A 161 -5.19 6.13 -3.63
C GLY A 161 -6.71 5.97 -3.56
N HIS A 162 -7.36 5.99 -4.72
CA HIS A 162 -8.81 5.78 -4.83
C HIS A 162 -9.10 4.36 -5.34
N ASN A 163 -9.69 3.48 -4.52
CA ASN A 163 -9.84 2.03 -4.81
C ASN A 163 -8.50 1.25 -4.83
N LEU A 164 -7.45 1.87 -4.31
CA LEU A 164 -6.07 1.39 -4.27
C LEU A 164 -5.92 -0.06 -3.77
N ALA A 165 -6.57 -0.41 -2.66
CA ALA A 165 -6.39 -1.71 -2.02
C ALA A 165 -6.96 -2.87 -2.85
N ARG A 166 -7.98 -2.59 -3.68
CA ARG A 166 -8.67 -3.59 -4.47
C ARG A 166 -8.18 -3.65 -5.91
N PHE A 167 -7.53 -2.60 -6.40
CA PHE A 167 -7.11 -2.46 -7.79
C PHE A 167 -5.59 -2.28 -7.89
N ASP A 168 -5.09 -1.07 -7.71
CA ASP A 168 -3.71 -0.67 -7.98
C ASP A 168 -2.69 -1.56 -7.28
N THR A 169 -2.78 -1.67 -5.96
CA THR A 169 -1.83 -2.46 -5.16
C THR A 169 -1.81 -3.93 -5.60
N LYS A 170 -2.96 -4.51 -5.97
CA LYS A 170 -3.00 -5.92 -6.43
C LYS A 170 -2.35 -6.09 -7.79
N HIS A 171 -2.59 -5.13 -8.67
CA HIS A 171 -2.05 -5.13 -10.02
C HIS A 171 -0.55 -4.88 -10.04
N LEU A 172 -0.07 -3.95 -9.21
CA LEU A 172 1.35 -3.70 -8.99
C LEU A 172 2.02 -4.90 -8.33
N ASN A 173 1.45 -5.48 -7.26
CA ASN A 173 1.98 -6.72 -6.66
C ASN A 173 2.12 -7.87 -7.67
N THR A 174 1.18 -7.97 -8.62
CA THR A 174 1.25 -8.98 -9.69
C THR A 174 2.43 -8.69 -10.61
N GLY A 175 2.55 -7.45 -11.09
CA GLY A 175 3.68 -7.04 -11.95
C GLY A 175 5.04 -7.15 -11.25
N TRP A 176 5.13 -6.77 -9.98
CA TRP A 176 6.34 -6.93 -9.16
C TRP A 176 6.74 -8.38 -9.00
N ARG A 177 5.80 -9.27 -8.68
CA ARG A 177 6.04 -10.72 -8.59
C ARG A 177 6.54 -11.26 -9.92
N ASP A 178 5.89 -10.89 -11.02
CA ASP A 178 6.24 -11.39 -12.35
C ASP A 178 7.60 -10.88 -12.82
N ALA A 179 8.02 -9.69 -12.35
CA ALA A 179 9.36 -9.13 -12.56
C ALA A 179 10.40 -9.57 -11.49
N GLY A 180 10.05 -10.47 -10.58
CA GLY A 180 10.97 -11.05 -9.60
C GLY A 180 11.28 -10.18 -8.37
N PHE A 181 10.49 -9.13 -8.12
CA PHE A 181 10.61 -8.32 -6.91
C PHE A 181 9.92 -8.98 -5.72
N MET A 182 10.53 -8.85 -4.53
CA MET A 182 9.89 -9.19 -3.26
C MET A 182 8.91 -8.08 -2.85
N PRO A 183 8.01 -8.32 -1.87
CA PRO A 183 7.17 -7.25 -1.35
C PRO A 183 8.02 -6.05 -0.88
N PRO A 184 7.57 -4.80 -1.14
CA PRO A 184 8.24 -3.61 -0.61
C PRO A 184 8.16 -3.56 0.92
N SER A 185 8.87 -2.62 1.52
CA SER A 185 8.82 -2.34 2.96
C SER A 185 7.39 -2.14 3.47
N PRO A 186 7.08 -2.53 4.73
CA PRO A 186 5.73 -2.44 5.25
C PRO A 186 5.19 -0.99 5.27
N TYR A 187 4.03 -0.79 4.67
CA TYR A 187 3.31 0.49 4.65
C TYR A 187 1.86 0.34 5.15
N LYS A 188 1.20 1.47 5.41
CA LYS A 188 -0.24 1.55 5.70
C LYS A 188 -1.00 2.04 4.50
N THR A 189 -2.12 1.41 4.20
CA THR A 189 -2.97 1.82 3.08
C THR A 189 -4.08 2.75 3.57
N ILE A 190 -4.28 3.86 2.87
CA ILE A 190 -5.44 4.73 3.00
C ILE A 190 -6.14 4.77 1.64
N ASP A 191 -7.32 4.15 1.57
CA ASP A 191 -8.12 4.08 0.35
C ASP A 191 -9.31 5.03 0.46
N THR A 192 -9.30 6.12 -0.31
CA THR A 192 -10.34 7.18 -0.24
C THR A 192 -11.72 6.66 -0.63
N LEU A 193 -11.81 5.69 -1.55
CA LEU A 193 -13.09 5.03 -1.85
C LEU A 193 -13.64 4.27 -0.65
N SER A 194 -12.76 3.61 0.12
CA SER A 194 -13.14 2.92 1.35
C SER A 194 -13.58 3.89 2.44
N VAL A 195 -12.88 5.03 2.57
CA VAL A 195 -13.28 6.12 3.48
C VAL A 195 -14.65 6.67 3.08
N ALA A 196 -14.84 6.99 1.81
CA ALA A 196 -16.07 7.57 1.30
C ALA A 196 -17.28 6.64 1.47
N ARG A 197 -17.11 5.32 1.27
CA ARG A 197 -18.15 4.31 1.52
C ARG A 197 -18.48 4.14 3.00
N ARG A 198 -17.50 4.31 3.89
CA ARG A 198 -17.68 4.13 5.32
C ARG A 198 -18.37 5.31 5.97
N HIS A 199 -18.09 6.52 5.49
CA HIS A 199 -18.44 7.75 6.21
C HIS A 199 -19.52 8.59 5.55
N PHE A 200 -19.76 8.44 4.24
CA PHE A 200 -20.66 9.34 3.52
C PHE A 200 -21.72 8.59 2.72
N GLY A 201 -22.89 9.21 2.55
CA GLY A 201 -24.03 8.68 1.81
C GLY A 201 -24.11 9.06 0.33
N ASP A 202 -23.02 9.53 -0.29
CA ASP A 202 -23.04 9.97 -1.71
C ASP A 202 -23.49 8.87 -2.69
N GLU A 203 -24.24 9.30 -3.70
CA GLU A 203 -24.88 8.45 -4.71
C GLU A 203 -23.87 7.85 -5.69
N SER A 204 -22.78 8.58 -5.96
CA SER A 204 -21.61 8.09 -6.66
C SER A 204 -20.37 8.29 -5.79
N LYS A 205 -19.51 7.28 -5.78
CA LYS A 205 -18.24 7.29 -5.06
C LYS A 205 -17.03 7.32 -5.98
N THR A 206 -17.22 7.63 -7.26
CA THR A 206 -16.09 7.82 -8.18
C THR A 206 -15.31 9.07 -7.77
N LEU A 207 -13.99 9.05 -7.98
CA LEU A 207 -13.11 10.18 -7.69
C LEU A 207 -13.63 11.49 -8.31
N ASP A 208 -13.99 11.46 -9.59
CA ASP A 208 -14.56 12.59 -10.33
C ASP A 208 -15.88 13.11 -9.71
N ALA A 209 -16.79 12.23 -9.27
CA ALA A 209 -18.05 12.66 -8.68
C ALA A 209 -17.84 13.29 -7.30
N LEU A 210 -16.97 12.71 -6.48
CA LEU A 210 -16.65 13.21 -5.14
C LEU A 210 -15.93 14.56 -5.21
N THR A 211 -14.92 14.68 -6.07
CA THR A 211 -14.17 15.95 -6.24
C THR A 211 -15.06 17.07 -6.74
N ARG A 212 -15.92 16.82 -7.75
CA ARG A 212 -16.91 17.81 -8.21
C ARG A 212 -17.89 18.20 -7.12
N ARG A 213 -18.43 17.24 -6.36
CA ARG A 213 -19.37 17.51 -5.25
C ARG A 213 -18.75 18.41 -4.18
N LEU A 214 -17.48 18.21 -3.88
CA LEU A 214 -16.74 18.99 -2.88
C LEU A 214 -16.18 20.31 -3.43
N GLY A 215 -16.38 20.61 -4.72
CA GLY A 215 -15.82 21.80 -5.36
C GLY A 215 -14.29 21.78 -5.44
N LEU A 216 -13.68 20.59 -5.41
CA LEU A 216 -12.24 20.42 -5.53
C LEU A 216 -11.85 20.50 -7.00
N ALA A 217 -10.74 21.19 -7.28
CA ALA A 217 -10.21 21.24 -8.63
C ALA A 217 -9.80 19.82 -9.06
N SER A 218 -10.46 19.28 -10.09
CA SER A 218 -10.08 18.03 -10.74
C SER A 218 -10.13 18.21 -12.25
N LYS A 219 -9.13 17.67 -12.95
CA LYS A 219 -9.12 17.69 -14.42
C LYS A 219 -10.14 16.67 -14.91
N THR A 220 -11.11 17.16 -15.68
CA THR A 220 -12.23 16.35 -16.17
C THR A 220 -11.92 15.81 -17.55
N ASP A 221 -11.24 14.69 -17.62
CA ASP A 221 -11.21 13.89 -18.84
C ASP A 221 -11.23 12.41 -18.38
N LYS A 222 -11.83 11.52 -19.16
CA LYS A 222 -12.06 10.11 -18.75
C LYS A 222 -11.05 9.20 -19.42
N TYR A 223 -10.59 8.18 -18.68
CA TYR A 223 -9.81 7.09 -19.23
C TYR A 223 -10.51 6.46 -20.45
N ASP A 224 -9.75 6.24 -21.52
CA ASP A 224 -10.16 5.57 -22.75
C ASP A 224 -9.13 4.51 -23.14
N ALA A 225 -9.56 3.25 -23.21
CA ALA A 225 -8.70 2.13 -23.55
C ALA A 225 -8.12 2.22 -24.98
N ALA A 226 -8.82 2.88 -25.91
CA ALA A 226 -8.32 3.09 -27.27
C ALA A 226 -7.17 4.11 -27.27
N VAL A 227 -7.28 5.19 -26.48
CA VAL A 227 -6.21 6.17 -26.29
C VAL A 227 -5.01 5.51 -25.59
N ALA A 228 -5.26 4.71 -24.55
CA ALA A 228 -4.23 3.96 -23.86
C ALA A 228 -3.48 2.98 -24.79
N GLN A 229 -4.21 2.31 -25.70
CA GLN A 229 -3.59 1.42 -26.68
C GLN A 229 -2.77 2.20 -27.70
N ALA A 230 -3.30 3.31 -28.24
CA ALA A 230 -2.56 4.19 -29.14
C ALA A 230 -1.26 4.73 -28.51
N ALA A 231 -1.29 5.07 -27.21
CA ALA A 231 -0.11 5.49 -26.47
C ALA A 231 0.98 4.39 -26.43
N CYS A 232 0.58 3.14 -26.18
CA CYS A 232 1.47 1.98 -26.27
C CYS A 232 1.96 1.71 -27.70
N ASP A 233 1.20 2.07 -28.72
CA ASP A 233 1.55 1.87 -30.14
C ASP A 233 2.44 3.01 -30.68
N GLY A 234 2.80 3.99 -29.85
CA GLY A 234 3.76 5.06 -30.18
C GLY A 234 3.14 6.42 -30.51
N ASP A 235 1.83 6.59 -30.33
CA ASP A 235 1.18 7.89 -30.51
C ASP A 235 1.55 8.85 -29.37
N VAL A 236 2.34 9.87 -29.69
CA VAL A 236 2.87 10.86 -28.73
C VAL A 236 1.76 11.73 -28.13
N GLU A 237 0.70 12.06 -28.87
CA GLU A 237 -0.40 12.84 -28.32
C GLU A 237 -1.26 12.00 -27.37
N ALA A 238 -1.47 10.73 -27.70
CA ALA A 238 -2.09 9.78 -26.78
C ALA A 238 -1.25 9.59 -25.50
N GLN A 239 0.09 9.49 -25.62
CA GLN A 239 0.99 9.40 -24.46
C GLN A 239 0.90 10.63 -23.56
N LYS A 240 0.89 11.84 -24.15
CA LYS A 240 0.71 13.09 -23.39
C LYS A 240 -0.65 13.14 -22.70
N ARG A 241 -1.70 12.65 -23.36
CA ARG A 241 -3.04 12.60 -22.80
C ARG A 241 -3.11 11.65 -21.59
N ILE A 242 -2.55 10.44 -21.72
CA ILE A 242 -2.43 9.46 -20.61
C ILE A 242 -1.63 10.03 -19.44
N HIS A 243 -0.48 10.64 -19.71
CA HIS A 243 0.29 11.33 -18.67
C HIS A 243 -0.54 12.41 -17.97
N GLY A 244 -1.26 13.24 -18.73
CA GLY A 244 -2.13 14.27 -18.19
C GLY A 244 -3.28 13.74 -17.32
N TYR A 245 -3.83 12.57 -17.67
CA TYR A 245 -4.84 11.87 -16.87
C TYR A 245 -4.29 11.45 -15.52
N ASN A 246 -3.22 10.64 -15.51
CA ASN A 246 -2.65 10.15 -14.26
C ASN A 246 -2.24 11.30 -13.34
N VAL A 247 -1.61 12.37 -13.87
CA VAL A 247 -1.27 13.55 -13.06
C VAL A 247 -2.53 14.21 -12.49
N GLY A 248 -3.59 14.33 -13.29
CA GLY A 248 -4.88 14.87 -12.84
C GLY A 248 -5.53 14.03 -11.73
N ASP A 249 -5.42 12.70 -11.80
CA ASP A 249 -5.94 11.79 -10.78
C ASP A 249 -5.11 11.83 -9.50
N ILE A 250 -3.79 12.08 -9.58
CA ILE A 250 -2.96 12.38 -8.41
C ILE A 250 -3.42 13.66 -7.72
N ASP A 251 -3.59 14.75 -8.46
CA ASP A 251 -4.07 16.03 -7.91
C ASP A 251 -5.47 15.88 -7.27
N ALA A 252 -6.37 15.17 -7.95
CA ALA A 252 -7.73 14.89 -7.48
C ALA A 252 -7.74 14.02 -6.22
N THR A 253 -6.91 12.96 -6.19
CA THR A 253 -6.79 12.05 -5.05
C THR A 253 -6.17 12.75 -3.85
N GLU A 254 -5.14 13.57 -4.06
CA GLU A 254 -4.51 14.37 -3.01
C GLU A 254 -5.53 15.32 -2.38
N ALA A 255 -6.24 16.09 -3.20
CA ALA A 255 -7.25 17.03 -2.74
C ALA A 255 -8.38 16.31 -1.97
N LEU A 256 -8.86 15.17 -2.48
CA LEU A 256 -9.89 14.37 -1.82
C LEU A 256 -9.38 13.79 -0.50
N TYR A 257 -8.17 13.23 -0.47
CA TYR A 257 -7.55 12.70 0.73
C TYR A 257 -7.43 13.77 1.82
N LEU A 258 -6.99 14.98 1.48
CA LEU A 258 -6.89 16.08 2.43
C LEU A 258 -8.27 16.54 2.94
N ALA A 259 -9.27 16.61 2.06
CA ALA A 259 -10.64 16.94 2.43
C ALA A 259 -11.27 15.89 3.37
N GLU A 260 -10.98 14.62 3.15
CA GLU A 260 -11.50 13.50 3.94
C GLU A 260 -10.64 13.18 5.18
N LEU A 261 -9.42 13.72 5.29
CA LEU A 261 -8.45 13.46 6.36
C LEU A 261 -9.05 13.44 7.79
N PRO A 262 -10.00 14.33 8.15
CA PRO A 262 -10.66 14.33 9.46
C PRO A 262 -11.45 13.05 9.78
N TRP A 263 -11.94 12.38 8.74
CA TRP A 263 -12.83 11.22 8.81
C TRP A 263 -12.07 9.89 8.80
N ILE A 264 -10.76 9.89 8.50
CA ILE A 264 -9.94 8.69 8.34
C ILE A 264 -9.60 8.05 9.70
N ASN A 265 -10.49 7.24 10.26
CA ASN A 265 -10.21 6.58 11.53
C ASN A 265 -8.97 5.68 11.45
N GLY A 266 -8.05 5.82 12.41
CA GLY A 266 -6.81 5.04 12.44
C GLY A 266 -5.71 5.52 11.48
N HIS A 267 -5.77 6.79 11.04
CA HIS A 267 -4.65 7.40 10.33
C HIS A 267 -3.34 7.23 11.14
N PRO A 268 -2.24 6.75 10.52
CA PRO A 268 -0.96 6.63 11.20
C PRO A 268 -0.50 7.98 11.76
N HIS A 269 0.18 7.95 12.91
CA HIS A 269 0.62 9.18 13.56
C HIS A 269 1.78 9.80 12.76
N VAL A 270 1.55 10.92 12.07
CA VAL A 270 2.58 11.57 11.22
C VAL A 270 3.69 12.26 12.02
N THR A 271 3.43 12.60 13.28
CA THR A 271 4.40 13.17 14.21
C THR A 271 4.45 12.36 15.51
N PRO A 272 4.94 11.10 15.49
CA PRO A 272 5.05 10.29 16.71
C PRO A 272 5.89 11.06 17.74
N ASP A 273 5.29 11.32 18.89
CA ASP A 273 5.86 12.23 19.88
C ASP A 273 7.20 11.70 20.39
N ALA A 274 8.27 12.45 20.17
CA ALA A 274 9.63 12.17 20.64
C ALA A 274 9.84 12.52 22.12
N GLY A 275 8.75 12.83 22.85
CA GLY A 275 8.81 13.33 24.23
C GLY A 275 8.62 14.84 24.35
N ASN A 276 7.92 15.49 23.41
CA ASN A 276 7.58 16.91 23.48
C ASN A 276 6.25 17.13 24.23
N ALA A 277 6.21 18.13 25.10
CA ALA A 277 5.08 18.39 25.99
C ALA A 277 3.79 18.95 25.34
N ARG A 278 3.75 19.16 24.01
CA ARG A 278 2.60 19.77 23.31
C ARG A 278 1.97 18.80 22.32
N ALA A 279 0.67 18.55 22.48
CA ALA A 279 -0.11 17.72 21.58
C ALA A 279 -0.06 18.27 20.13
N ALA A 280 0.30 17.40 19.18
CA ALA A 280 0.17 17.66 17.75
C ALA A 280 -0.97 16.79 17.20
N CYS A 281 -1.63 17.27 16.15
CA CYS A 281 -2.65 16.50 15.46
C CYS A 281 -2.00 15.26 14.83
N PRO A 282 -2.50 14.05 15.13
CA PRO A 282 -1.83 12.85 14.66
C PRO A 282 -1.97 12.61 13.15
N ARG A 283 -2.86 13.37 12.50
CA ARG A 283 -3.21 13.21 11.08
C ARG A 283 -2.34 14.08 10.18
N CYS A 284 -2.20 15.36 10.53
CA CYS A 284 -1.50 16.35 9.72
C CYS A 284 -0.28 16.97 10.42
N GLY A 285 0.02 16.61 11.67
CA GLY A 285 1.15 17.15 12.42
C GLY A 285 0.97 18.58 12.95
N SER A 286 -0.14 19.25 12.63
CA SER A 286 -0.42 20.61 13.10
C SER A 286 -0.45 20.71 14.62
N ARG A 287 0.07 21.83 15.15
CA ARG A 287 0.01 22.20 16.57
C ARG A 287 -1.18 23.12 16.88
N ASN A 288 -1.95 23.51 15.88
CA ASN A 288 -3.16 24.30 16.05
C ASN A 288 -4.29 23.35 16.47
N VAL A 289 -4.31 23.04 17.77
CA VAL A 289 -5.20 22.06 18.36
C VAL A 289 -5.84 22.62 19.62
N GLU A 290 -7.14 22.37 19.75
CA GLU A 290 -7.95 22.86 20.86
C GLU A 290 -8.54 21.67 21.61
N ARG A 291 -8.40 21.67 22.93
CA ARG A 291 -9.08 20.68 23.76
C ARG A 291 -10.58 20.95 23.71
N ASN A 292 -11.36 19.97 23.26
CA ASN A 292 -12.81 20.13 23.04
C ASN A 292 -13.66 19.18 23.89
N GLY A 293 -13.06 18.48 24.85
CA GLY A 293 -13.80 17.71 25.85
C GLY A 293 -13.01 16.55 26.42
N THR A 294 -13.76 15.62 27.00
CA THR A 294 -13.27 14.33 27.47
C THR A 294 -14.13 13.22 26.89
N TRP A 295 -13.52 12.07 26.63
CA TRP A 295 -14.19 10.86 26.18
C TRP A 295 -13.93 9.75 27.19
N SER A 296 -14.96 9.00 27.58
CA SER A 296 -14.86 7.95 28.61
C SER A 296 -15.82 6.80 28.32
N PRO A 297 -15.54 5.92 27.34
CA PRO A 297 -16.38 4.78 26.96
C PRO A 297 -16.31 3.62 27.97
N GLY A 298 -15.53 3.78 29.04
CA GLY A 298 -15.17 2.74 30.00
C GLY A 298 -14.47 3.36 31.20
N VAL A 299 -13.47 2.66 31.75
CA VAL A 299 -12.78 3.06 33.00
C VAL A 299 -11.82 4.25 32.83
N PHE A 300 -11.36 4.52 31.60
CA PHE A 300 -10.40 5.57 31.34
C PHE A 300 -11.06 6.83 30.78
N VAL A 301 -10.61 7.98 31.30
CA VAL A 301 -10.92 9.29 30.74
C VAL A 301 -9.78 9.69 29.82
N TYR A 302 -10.14 10.15 28.63
CA TYR A 302 -9.22 10.61 27.60
C TYR A 302 -9.53 12.06 27.26
N ALA A 303 -8.51 12.92 27.20
CA ALA A 303 -8.67 14.28 26.68
C ALA A 303 -8.94 14.19 25.17
N VAL A 304 -9.94 14.91 24.70
CA VAL A 304 -10.27 15.02 23.28
C VAL A 304 -9.82 16.39 22.78
N TYR A 305 -9.26 16.38 21.59
CA TYR A 305 -8.79 17.56 20.88
C TYR A 305 -9.40 17.60 19.48
N ARG A 306 -9.61 18.81 18.99
CA ARG A 306 -9.90 19.11 17.59
C ARG A 306 -8.75 19.89 16.99
N CYS A 307 -8.27 19.47 15.83
CA CYS A 307 -7.33 20.28 15.06
C CYS A 307 -8.09 21.35 14.28
N THR A 308 -7.62 22.59 14.32
CA THR A 308 -8.24 23.70 13.57
C THR A 308 -7.80 23.76 12.11
N ASP A 309 -6.68 23.12 11.76
CA ASP A 309 -6.18 23.09 10.38
C ASP A 309 -6.87 22.01 9.56
N CYS A 310 -6.84 20.74 10.00
CA CYS A 310 -7.54 19.68 9.28
C CYS A 310 -8.99 19.52 9.73
N GLY A 311 -9.37 19.88 10.96
CA GLY A 311 -10.72 19.65 11.49
C GLY A 311 -10.91 18.28 12.17
N GLY A 312 -9.89 17.42 12.14
CA GLY A 312 -9.93 16.08 12.72
C GLY A 312 -10.01 16.09 14.25
N ASN A 313 -10.89 15.24 14.79
CA ASN A 313 -10.92 14.92 16.22
C ASN A 313 -9.95 13.78 16.53
N TYR A 314 -9.27 13.88 17.67
CA TYR A 314 -8.43 12.82 18.22
C TYR A 314 -8.43 12.89 19.75
N ARG A 315 -7.91 11.84 20.40
CA ARG A 315 -7.84 11.78 21.86
C ARG A 315 -6.47 11.31 22.33
N THR A 316 -6.13 11.61 23.57
CA THR A 316 -4.93 11.04 24.22
C THR A 316 -5.08 9.53 24.40
N THR A 317 -3.95 8.86 24.62
CA THR A 317 -3.92 7.43 24.98
C THR A 317 -4.30 7.18 26.43
N TYR A 318 -4.16 8.18 27.30
CA TYR A 318 -4.60 8.19 28.71
C TYR A 318 -4.56 9.62 29.25
N GLU A 319 -5.49 9.99 30.14
CA GLU A 319 -5.42 11.23 30.93
C GLU A 319 -5.53 10.89 32.42
N THR A 320 -6.64 10.23 32.82
CA THR A 320 -6.86 9.75 34.19
C THR A 320 -7.67 8.45 34.21
N ARG A 321 -7.63 7.71 35.33
CA ARG A 321 -8.60 6.64 35.61
C ARG A 321 -9.86 7.27 36.19
N GLY A 322 -11.00 7.06 35.54
CA GLY A 322 -12.31 7.32 36.12
C GLY A 322 -12.62 6.31 37.23
N PRO A 323 -13.65 6.55 38.06
CA PRO A 323 -14.11 5.57 39.03
C PRO A 323 -14.50 4.28 38.29
N SER A 324 -13.95 3.14 38.72
CA SER A 324 -14.25 1.83 38.14
C SER A 324 -15.65 1.38 38.53
N VAL A 325 -16.65 1.69 37.71
CA VAL A 325 -18.04 1.25 37.88
C VAL A 325 -18.45 0.32 36.74
N ARG A 326 -19.16 -0.76 37.05
CA ARG A 326 -19.64 -1.77 36.10
C ARG A 326 -21.15 -1.91 36.26
N ALA A 327 -21.91 -1.83 35.17
CA ALA A 327 -23.31 -2.24 35.19
C ALA A 327 -23.37 -3.77 35.38
N LEU A 328 -24.32 -4.24 36.21
CA LEU A 328 -24.63 -5.67 36.35
C LEU A 328 -25.38 -6.14 35.10
#